data_AF-A0A1Y5MRE0-F1
#
_entry.id   AF-A0A1Y5MRE0-F1
#
_cell.length_a   1.000
_cell.length_b   1.000
_cell.length_c   1.000
_cell.angle_alpha   90.00
_cell.angle_beta   90.00
_cell.angle_gamma   90.00
#
_symmetry.space_group_name_H-M   'P 1'
#
loop_
_entity.id
_entity.type
_entity.pdbx_description
1 polymer ?
#
loop_
_entity_poly.entity_id
_entity_poly.type
_entity_poly.pdbx_seq_one_letter_code
_entity_poly.pdbx_strand_id
1 'polypeptide(L)' 'MELLTPKQVGQILNLSQSTLTKMRSDKYKDRFNFVLPFVKIGRAVRYEREAVNQAVSELKAVK' A
#
# COMPACT_ATOMS: atom_id res chain seq x y z
N MET A 1 -10.27 -11.42 -8.06
CA MET A 1 -9.17 -10.63 -7.47
C MET A 1 -9.53 -9.15 -7.56
N GLU A 2 -9.81 -8.49 -6.45
CA GLU A 2 -10.22 -7.07 -6.47
C GLU A 2 -9.00 -6.15 -6.32
N LEU A 3 -8.87 -5.20 -7.24
CA LEU A 3 -7.72 -4.29 -7.33
C LEU A 3 -8.10 -2.85 -6.98
N LEU A 4 -7.45 -2.31 -5.96
CA LEU A 4 -7.64 -0.98 -5.42
C LEU A 4 -6.67 0.03 -6.05
N THR A 5 -7.15 1.26 -6.23
CA THR A 5 -6.32 2.40 -6.59
C THR A 5 -5.46 2.86 -5.40
N PRO A 6 -4.34 3.58 -5.63
CA PRO A 6 -3.57 4.20 -4.56
C PRO A 6 -4.41 5.18 -3.72
N LYS A 7 -5.42 5.82 -4.31
CA LYS A 7 -6.36 6.69 -3.60
C LYS A 7 -7.20 5.91 -2.59
N GLN A 8 -7.78 4.78 -3.01
CA GLN A 8 -8.58 3.92 -2.14
C GLN A 8 -7.73 3.32 -1.02
N VAL A 9 -6.54 2.82 -1.34
CA VAL A 9 -5.61 2.28 -0.34
C VAL A 9 -5.19 3.34 0.67
N GLY A 10 -4.91 4.56 0.22
CA GLY A 10 -4.57 5.68 1.11
C GLY A 10 -5.70 6.00 2.09
N GLN A 11 -6.96 5.95 1.63
CA GLN A 11 -8.12 6.14 2.50
C GLN A 11 -8.29 5.01 3.53
N ILE A 12 -8.06 3.74 3.13
CA ILE A 12 -8.22 2.57 4.00
C ILE A 12 -7.15 2.54 5.10
N LEU A 13 -5.89 2.77 4.73
CA LEU A 13 -4.76 2.72 5.65
C LEU A 13 -4.48 4.06 6.35
N ASN A 14 -5.28 5.08 6.05
CA ASN A 14 -5.05 6.46 6.49
C ASN A 14 -3.63 6.97 6.11
N LEU A 15 -3.17 6.61 4.92
CA LEU A 15 -1.87 6.99 4.37
C LEU A 15 -2.03 7.98 3.22
N SER A 16 -1.10 8.94 3.12
CA SER A 16 -1.06 9.83 1.97
C SER A 16 -0.62 9.10 0.70
N GLN A 17 -1.06 9.56 -0.47
CA GLN A 17 -0.61 9.01 -1.76
C GLN A 17 0.91 9.17 -1.97
N SER A 18 1.51 10.23 -1.40
CA SER A 18 2.96 10.42 -1.47
C SER A 18 3.69 9.40 -0.61
N THR A 19 3.14 9.02 0.55
CA THR A 19 3.63 7.91 1.36
C THR A 19 3.61 6.60 0.58
N LEU A 20 2.48 6.25 -0.03
CA LEU A 20 2.37 5.05 -0.87
C LEU A 20 3.34 5.07 -2.07
N THR A 21 3.62 6.25 -2.62
CA THR A 21 4.59 6.40 -3.71
C THR A 21 6.02 6.18 -3.22
N LYS A 22 6.37 6.71 -2.04
CA LYS A 22 7.67 6.48 -1.39
C LYS A 22 7.86 5.00 -1.03
N MET A 23 6.83 4.32 -0.51
CA MET A 23 6.92 2.88 -0.18
C MET A 23 7.29 2.00 -1.37
N ARG A 24 6.87 2.39 -2.59
CA ARG A 24 7.20 1.67 -3.83
C ARG A 24 8.53 2.10 -4.44
N SER A 25 9.20 3.10 -3.88
CA SER A 25 10.45 3.65 -4.41
C SER A 25 11.64 3.03 -3.70
N ASP A 26 12.59 2.51 -4.48
CA ASP A 26 13.81 1.88 -3.95
C ASP A 26 14.61 2.83 -3.03
N LYS A 27 14.50 4.15 -3.24
CA LYS A 27 15.16 5.17 -2.42
C LYS A 27 14.67 5.20 -0.98
N TYR A 28 13.44 4.74 -0.71
CA TYR A 28 12.80 4.84 0.60
C TYR A 28 12.43 3.47 1.19
N LYS A 29 12.80 2.37 0.54
CA LYS A 29 12.44 1.01 0.97
C LYS A 29 12.83 0.71 2.43
N ASP A 30 13.98 1.20 2.88
CA ASP A 30 14.50 0.97 4.23
C ASP A 30 13.86 1.88 5.30
N ARG A 31 12.97 2.80 4.90
CA ARG A 31 12.29 3.73 5.81
C ARG A 31 10.91 3.26 6.27
N PHE A 32 10.42 2.14 5.74
CA PHE A 32 9.11 1.61 6.06
C PHE A 32 9.22 0.23 6.67
N ASN A 33 8.55 0.03 7.80
CA ASN A 33 8.54 -1.26 8.51
C ASN A 33 7.74 -2.35 7.75
N PHE A 34 6.95 -1.96 6.76
CA PHE A 34 6.22 -2.87 5.89
C PHE A 34 6.05 -2.22 4.50
N VAL A 35 5.89 -3.04 3.47
CA VAL A 35 5.61 -2.60 2.10
C VAL A 35 4.38 -3.33 1.59
N LEU A 36 3.47 -2.60 0.95
CA LEU A 36 2.30 -3.19 0.33
C LEU A 36 2.66 -3.74 -1.06
N PRO A 37 2.36 -5.01 -1.35
CA PRO A 37 2.53 -5.55 -2.69
C PRO A 37 1.63 -4.77 -3.66
N PHE A 38 2.18 -4.44 -4.82
CA PHE A 38 1.49 -3.67 -5.85
C PHE A 38 1.72 -4.29 -7.22
N VAL A 39 0.73 -4.14 -8.09
CA VAL A 39 0.77 -4.58 -9.47
C VAL A 39 0.76 -3.35 -10.37
N LYS A 40 1.68 -3.31 -11.34
CA LYS A 40 1.66 -2.29 -12.40
C LYS A 40 0.84 -2.81 -13.58
N ILE A 41 -0.18 -2.05 -13.98
CA ILE A 41 -0.99 -2.30 -15.17
C ILE A 41 -0.79 -1.11 -16.10
N GLY A 42 0.14 -1.26 -17.05
CA GLY A 42 0.63 -0.14 -17.87
C GLY A 42 1.25 0.96 -16.98
N ARG A 43 0.68 2.17 -17.04
CA ARG A 43 1.10 3.30 -16.19
C ARG A 43 0.39 3.34 -14.82
N ALA A 44 -0.66 2.55 -14.64
CA ALA A 44 -1.44 2.54 -13.41
C ALA A 44 -0.82 1.60 -12.37
N VAL A 45 -0.85 2.00 -11.11
CA VAL A 45 -0.49 1.13 -9.98
C VAL A 45 -1.76 0.68 -9.28
N ARG A 46 -1.86 -0.61 -8.99
CA ARG A 46 -2.97 -1.24 -8.27
C ARG A 46 -2.47 -2.04 -7.10
N TYR A 47 -3.34 -2.21 -6.12
CA TYR A 47 -3.09 -2.97 -4.91
C TYR A 47 -4.16 -4.04 -4.74
N GLU A 48 -3.76 -5.23 -4.32
CA GLU A 48 -4.72 -6.28 -4.02
C GLU A 48 -5.45 -5.97 -2.72
N ARG A 49 -6.79 -6.06 -2.75
CA ARG A 49 -7.59 -5.79 -1.55
C ARG A 49 -7.22 -6.70 -0.38
N GLU A 50 -6.93 -7.97 -0.64
CA GLU A 50 -6.56 -8.94 0.39
C GLU A 50 -5.26 -8.54 1.10
N ALA A 51 -4.22 -8.17 0.35
CA ALA A 51 -2.97 -7.68 0.92
C ALA A 51 -3.16 -6.38 1.73
N VAL A 52 -4.02 -5.48 1.25
CA VAL A 52 -4.36 -4.25 2.00
C VAL A 52 -5.07 -4.59 3.31
N ASN A 53 -6.02 -5.52 3.29
CA ASN A 53 -6.73 -5.96 4.49
C ASN A 53 -5.79 -6.63 5.50
N GLN A 54 -4.84 -7.43 5.02
CA GLN A 54 -3.83 -8.04 5.87
C GLN A 54 -2.95 -6.98 6.54
N ALA A 55 -2.48 -5.99 5.79
CA ALA A 55 -1.73 -4.87 6.35
C ALA A 55 -2.54 -4.05 7.36
N VAL A 56 -3.85 -3.86 7.15
CA VAL A 56 -4.74 -3.25 8.15
C VAL A 56 -4.78 -4.09 9.42
N SER A 57 -4.87 -5.41 9.30
CA SER A 57 -4.90 -6.33 10.43
C SER A 57 -3.58 -6.27 11.23
N GLU A 58 -2.45 -6.28 10.55
CA GLU A 58 -1.12 -6.18 11.17
C GLU A 58 -0.94 -4.82 11.87
N LEU A 59 -1.35 -3.71 11.24
CA LEU A 59 -1.31 -2.38 11.86
C LEU A 59 -2.20 -2.27 13.10
N LYS A 60 -3.35 -2.96 13.11
CA LYS A 60 -4.24 -3.00 14.28
C LYS A 60 -3.70 -3.90 15.39
N ALA A 61 -3.00 -4.98 15.05
CA ALA A 61 -2.42 -5.91 16.01
C ALA A 61 -1.17 -5.36 16.74
N VAL A 62 -0.54 -4.32 16.18
CA VAL A 62 0.61 -3.61 16.78
C VAL A 62 0.18 -2.52 17.79
N LYS A 63 -1.12 -2.42 18.08
CA LYS A 63 -1.69 -1.46 19.03
C LYS A 63 -1.90 -2.07 20.41
#